data_AF-A0A7J3T0N2-F1
#
_entry.id   AF-A0A7J3T0N2-F1
#
_cell.length_a   1.000
_cell.length_b   1.000
_cell.length_c   1.000
_cell.angle_alpha   90.00
_cell.angle_beta   90.00
_cell.angle_gamma   90.00
#
_symmetry.space_group_name_H-M   'P 1'
#
loop_
_entity.id
_entity.type
_entity.pdbx_description
1 polymer ?
#
loop_
_entity_poly.entity_id
_entity_poly.type
_entity_poly.pdbx_seq_one_letter_code
_entity_poly.pdbx_strand_id
1 'polypeptide(L)'
;MSGKEFFLRRYKELGWAYEEVNLCQAIRINTMNARRERLVKRLKQRGIKLERISYLEEGYWVRSKFSVGATVEYLLGLYSLQEAAAQIPCTLFSGLENKKVLDACAAPGGKTVQLADLMENTGVIVALDTRKRRLTALANQLERCRVRNTVVYNMDARNASELKIKFDRILLDLPCSGNFAADKAWFNRRTLKDVKRNARLQREILTEAVKALSEDGEIVYSTCSLEPEEDELNIDWAVKSLKLEVEEIRCYGQEA
;
A
#
# COMPACT_ATOMS: atom_id res chain seq x y z
N MET A 1 -24.21 10.12 21.79
CA MET A 1 -22.88 9.50 21.80
C MET A 1 -22.11 10.10 20.64
N SER A 2 -20.94 10.71 20.91
CA SER A 2 -20.09 11.23 19.83
C SER A 2 -19.53 10.08 18.98
N GLY A 3 -19.12 10.35 17.74
CA GLY A 3 -18.48 9.33 16.89
C GLY A 3 -17.25 8.71 17.56
N LYS A 4 -16.46 9.54 18.26
CA LYS A 4 -15.31 9.08 19.05
C LYS A 4 -15.72 8.13 20.18
N GLU A 5 -16.70 8.48 21.00
CA GLU A 5 -17.19 7.60 22.07
C GLU A 5 -17.69 6.25 21.54
N PHE A 6 -18.39 6.28 20.40
CA PHE A 6 -18.89 5.07 19.77
C PHE A 6 -17.75 4.10 19.40
N PHE A 7 -16.74 4.60 18.67
CA PHE A 7 -15.62 3.77 18.24
C PHE A 7 -14.73 3.32 19.41
N LEU A 8 -14.48 4.19 20.40
CA LEU A 8 -13.70 3.81 21.58
C LEU A 8 -14.39 2.71 22.40
N ARG A 9 -15.72 2.78 22.54
CA ARG A 9 -16.48 1.72 23.20
C ARG A 9 -16.38 0.41 22.43
N ARG A 10 -16.52 0.48 21.11
CA ARG A 10 -16.40 -0.68 20.21
C ARG A 10 -15.00 -1.31 20.26
N TYR A 11 -13.93 -0.52 20.23
CA TYR A 11 -12.56 -1.06 20.37
C TYR A 11 -12.37 -1.76 21.70
N LYS A 12 -12.92 -1.20 22.79
CA LYS A 12 -12.90 -1.88 24.09
C LYS A 12 -13.68 -3.20 24.08
N GLU A 13 -14.83 -3.25 23.41
CA GLU A 13 -15.62 -4.49 23.22
C GLU A 13 -14.85 -5.54 22.41
N LEU A 14 -13.97 -5.12 21.49
CA LEU A 14 -13.04 -5.98 20.73
C LEU A 14 -11.76 -6.34 21.52
N GLY A 15 -11.61 -5.84 22.75
CA GLY A 15 -10.42 -6.09 23.58
C GLY A 15 -9.23 -5.19 23.27
N TRP A 16 -9.42 -4.11 22.51
CA TRP A 16 -8.36 -3.18 22.14
C TRP A 16 -8.33 -1.94 23.03
N ALA A 17 -7.13 -1.45 23.30
CA ALA A 17 -6.90 -0.19 24.01
C ALA A 17 -6.56 0.91 23.00
N TYR A 18 -7.21 2.07 23.15
CA TYR A 18 -6.87 3.26 22.36
C TYR A 18 -5.64 3.94 22.96
N GLU A 19 -4.66 4.22 22.11
CA GLU A 19 -3.52 5.05 22.41
C GLU A 19 -3.34 6.12 21.33
N GLU A 20 -2.99 7.33 21.74
CA GLU A 20 -2.65 8.38 20.80
C GLU A 20 -1.21 8.21 20.33
N VAL A 21 -1.04 7.96 19.02
CA VAL A 21 0.27 7.70 18.42
C VAL A 21 0.71 8.87 17.56
N ASN A 22 2.01 9.16 17.59
CA ASN A 22 2.65 10.11 16.69
C ASN A 22 3.38 9.35 15.59
N LEU A 23 2.92 9.49 14.36
CA LEU A 23 3.54 8.83 13.22
C LEU A 23 4.93 9.42 12.95
N CYS A 24 5.91 8.53 12.80
CA CYS A 24 7.23 8.88 12.32
C CYS A 24 7.25 8.93 10.79
N GLN A 25 7.94 9.91 10.22
CA GLN A 25 8.12 9.96 8.77
C GLN A 25 9.07 8.85 8.33
N ALA A 26 8.68 8.11 7.30
CA ALA A 26 9.51 7.07 6.69
C ALA A 26 9.80 7.38 5.21
N ILE A 27 10.92 6.85 4.74
CA ILE A 27 11.29 6.81 3.32
C ILE A 27 11.61 5.37 2.92
N ARG A 28 11.48 5.11 1.62
CA ARG A 28 11.91 3.87 0.97
C ARG A 28 12.97 4.20 -0.08
N ILE A 29 14.12 3.54 -0.04
CA ILE A 29 15.12 3.67 -1.10
C ILE A 29 14.64 2.95 -2.35
N ASN A 30 14.82 3.57 -3.52
CA ASN A 30 14.50 2.96 -4.81
C ASN A 30 15.79 2.35 -5.38
N THR A 31 15.96 1.03 -5.23
CA THR A 31 17.22 0.33 -5.52
C THR A 31 17.59 0.34 -7.00
N MET A 32 16.60 0.40 -7.89
CA MET A 32 16.82 0.58 -9.33
C MET A 32 17.55 1.90 -9.67
N ASN A 33 17.43 2.91 -8.81
CA ASN A 33 17.93 4.26 -9.06
C ASN A 33 19.15 4.63 -8.22
N ALA A 34 19.39 3.94 -7.10
CA ALA A 34 20.46 4.26 -6.18
C ALA A 34 20.95 3.04 -5.40
N ARG A 35 22.26 3.00 -5.14
CA ARG A 35 22.84 2.09 -4.15
C ARG A 35 22.59 2.62 -2.73
N ARG A 36 22.01 1.78 -1.88
CA ARG A 36 21.60 2.06 -0.49
C ARG A 36 22.69 2.79 0.30
N GLU A 37 23.90 2.23 0.35
CA GLU A 37 25.00 2.73 1.19
C GLU A 37 25.42 4.14 0.78
N ARG A 38 25.49 4.38 -0.54
CA ARG A 38 25.88 5.68 -1.10
C ARG A 38 24.83 6.74 -0.82
N LEU A 39 23.55 6.40 -0.98
CA LEU A 39 22.45 7.32 -0.73
C LEU A 39 22.35 7.67 0.76
N VAL A 40 22.39 6.68 1.65
CA VAL A 40 22.34 6.89 3.10
C VAL A 40 23.49 7.78 3.56
N LYS A 41 24.72 7.52 3.09
CA LYS A 41 25.89 8.38 3.40
C LYS A 41 25.65 9.82 2.95
N ARG A 42 25.15 10.02 1.74
CA ARG A 42 24.87 11.35 1.18
C ARG A 42 23.79 12.11 1.97
N LEU A 43 22.71 11.44 2.35
CA LEU A 43 21.63 12.06 3.14
C LEU A 43 22.10 12.43 4.56
N LYS A 44 22.90 11.57 5.21
CA LYS A 44 23.51 11.87 6.51
C LYS A 44 24.44 13.08 6.45
N GLN A 45 25.23 13.23 5.39
CA GLN A 45 26.10 14.41 5.18
C GLN A 45 25.31 15.73 5.06
N ARG A 46 24.04 15.68 4.64
CA ARG A 46 23.13 16.84 4.60
C ARG A 46 22.44 17.10 5.94
N GLY A 47 22.79 16.37 6.99
CA GLY A 47 22.17 16.50 8.31
C GLY A 47 20.83 15.80 8.47
N ILE A 48 20.44 14.91 7.54
CA ILE A 48 19.25 14.07 7.68
C ILE A 48 19.60 12.87 8.56
N LYS A 49 18.86 12.69 9.66
CA LYS A 49 19.00 11.49 10.51
C LYS A 49 18.19 10.36 9.90
N LEU A 50 18.85 9.23 9.67
CA LEU A 50 18.28 8.02 9.12
C LEU A 50 18.52 6.86 10.08
N GLU A 51 17.43 6.17 10.41
CA GLU A 51 17.41 4.95 11.21
C GLU A 51 16.74 3.85 10.40
N ARG A 52 17.37 2.68 10.29
CA ARG A 52 16.84 1.58 9.49
C ARG A 52 15.61 1.00 10.20
N ILE A 53 14.57 0.72 9.43
CA ILE A 53 13.40 -0.01 9.93
C ILE A 53 13.76 -1.50 9.88
N SER A 54 13.77 -2.18 11.02
CA SER A 54 14.27 -3.57 11.14
C SER A 54 13.60 -4.54 10.17
N TYR A 55 12.32 -4.32 9.89
CA TYR A 55 11.47 -5.19 9.09
C TYR A 55 11.26 -4.73 7.64
N LEU A 56 11.93 -3.65 7.22
CA LEU A 56 11.91 -3.18 5.84
C LEU A 56 13.34 -3.08 5.34
N GLU A 57 13.66 -3.85 4.32
CA GLU A 57 15.03 -3.92 3.82
C GLU A 57 15.57 -2.54 3.38
N GLU A 58 14.73 -1.78 2.67
CA GLU A 58 15.02 -0.46 2.11
C GLU A 58 14.31 0.70 2.85
N GLY A 59 13.67 0.39 3.98
CA GLY A 59 12.89 1.34 4.77
C GLY A 59 13.72 2.06 5.83
N TYR A 60 13.57 3.38 5.93
CA TYR A 60 14.23 4.20 6.95
C TYR A 60 13.27 5.18 7.60
N TRP A 61 13.33 5.26 8.93
CA TRP A 61 12.81 6.41 9.66
C TRP A 61 13.66 7.64 9.39
N VAL A 62 13.00 8.77 9.17
CA VAL A 62 13.62 10.05 8.83
C VAL A 62 13.33 11.08 9.92
N ARG A 63 14.39 11.80 10.33
CA ARG A 63 14.24 13.08 11.03
C ARG A 63 15.10 14.13 10.33
N SER A 64 14.46 15.22 9.91
CA SER A 64 15.10 16.31 9.17
C SER A 64 14.58 17.67 9.64
N LYS A 65 15.42 18.71 9.56
CA LYS A 65 15.04 20.11 9.83
C LYS A 65 14.35 20.78 8.63
N PHE A 66 14.43 20.16 7.45
CA PHE A 66 13.86 20.65 6.20
C PHE A 66 13.07 19.54 5.50
N SER A 67 12.22 19.93 4.55
CA SER A 67 11.40 18.96 3.81
C SER A 67 12.27 17.98 3.03
N VAL A 68 12.16 16.70 3.36
CA VAL A 68 12.79 15.62 2.60
C VAL A 68 12.16 15.42 1.21
N GLY A 69 10.98 15.99 0.95
CA GLY A 69 10.40 16.02 -0.39
C GLY A 69 10.97 17.10 -1.31
N ALA A 70 11.84 17.97 -0.80
CA ALA A 70 12.47 19.06 -1.57
C ALA A 70 13.95 18.79 -1.88
N THR A 71 14.48 17.61 -1.54
CA THR A 71 15.88 17.28 -1.81
C THR A 71 16.10 16.93 -3.27
N VAL A 72 17.33 17.16 -3.75
CA VAL A 72 17.74 16.74 -5.10
C VAL A 72 17.60 15.22 -5.25
N GLU A 73 17.92 14.45 -4.21
CA GLU A 73 17.78 12.99 -4.19
C GLU A 73 16.34 12.52 -4.37
N TYR A 74 15.38 13.20 -3.74
CA TYR A 74 13.96 12.92 -3.94
C TYR A 74 13.55 13.28 -5.37
N LEU A 75 13.91 14.47 -5.86
CA LEU A 75 13.55 14.90 -7.23
C LEU A 75 14.14 14.00 -8.31
N LEU A 76 15.30 13.38 -8.06
CA LEU A 76 15.93 12.40 -8.95
C LEU A 76 15.36 10.97 -8.82
N GLY A 77 14.36 10.76 -7.95
CA GLY A 77 13.73 9.46 -7.78
C GLY A 77 14.58 8.44 -7.02
N LEU A 78 15.57 8.88 -6.23
CA LEU A 78 16.47 7.96 -5.50
C LEU A 78 15.79 7.33 -4.28
N TYR A 79 14.75 7.97 -3.75
CA TYR A 79 13.88 7.42 -2.72
C TYR A 79 12.45 7.96 -2.87
N SER A 80 11.54 7.32 -2.16
CA SER A 80 10.13 7.66 -2.08
C SER A 80 9.75 8.00 -0.64
N LEU A 81 8.87 8.99 -0.46
CA LEU A 81 8.22 9.25 0.83
C LEU A 81 7.06 8.28 0.95
N GLN A 82 7.19 7.29 1.83
CA GLN A 82 6.23 6.20 1.97
C GLN A 82 6.24 5.72 3.41
N GLU A 83 5.08 5.70 4.05
CA GLU A 83 4.91 5.20 5.41
C GLU A 83 5.38 3.75 5.53
N ALA A 84 5.92 3.36 6.70
CA ALA A 84 6.47 2.03 6.92
C ALA A 84 5.43 0.93 6.63
N ALA A 85 4.22 1.05 7.17
CA ALA A 85 3.14 0.09 6.94
C ALA A 85 2.78 -0.04 5.45
N ALA A 86 2.79 1.07 4.71
CA ALA A 86 2.49 1.08 3.28
C ALA A 86 3.58 0.43 2.42
N GLN A 87 4.75 0.10 2.97
CA GLN A 87 5.81 -0.62 2.27
C GLN A 87 5.64 -2.15 2.37
N ILE A 88 4.96 -2.65 3.40
CA ILE A 88 4.86 -4.09 3.69
C ILE A 88 4.13 -4.88 2.59
N PRO A 89 2.96 -4.45 2.05
CA PRO A 89 2.20 -5.29 1.13
C PRO A 89 2.98 -5.76 -0.10
N CYS A 90 3.81 -4.87 -0.68
CA CYS A 90 4.59 -5.21 -1.86
C CYS A 90 5.70 -6.22 -1.57
N THR A 91 6.22 -6.27 -0.34
CA THR A 91 7.31 -7.19 0.04
C THR A 91 6.83 -8.61 0.29
N LEU A 92 5.51 -8.83 0.36
CA LEU A 92 4.93 -10.16 0.58
C LEU A 92 4.92 -11.02 -0.69
N PHE A 93 5.03 -10.42 -1.87
CA PHE A 93 5.06 -11.18 -3.11
C PHE A 93 6.39 -11.92 -3.31
N SER A 94 6.27 -13.17 -3.76
CA SER A 94 7.43 -13.98 -4.11
C SER A 94 7.79 -13.86 -5.61
N GLY A 95 9.08 -13.66 -5.91
CA GLY A 95 9.66 -13.71 -7.26
C GLY A 95 8.94 -12.85 -8.29
N LEU A 96 9.01 -11.53 -8.18
CA LEU A 96 8.23 -10.60 -9.00
C LEU A 96 8.77 -10.38 -10.43
N GLU A 97 10.04 -10.69 -10.69
CA GLU A 97 10.66 -10.46 -12.00
C GLU A 97 9.91 -11.14 -13.14
N ASN A 98 9.78 -10.44 -14.27
CA ASN A 98 9.13 -10.89 -15.50
C ASN A 98 7.63 -11.23 -15.39
N LYS A 99 6.99 -11.01 -14.24
CA LYS A 99 5.56 -11.29 -14.02
C LYS A 99 4.64 -10.19 -14.59
N LYS A 100 3.38 -10.57 -14.83
CA LYS A 100 2.25 -9.66 -15.03
C LYS A 100 1.64 -9.34 -13.67
N VAL A 101 1.71 -8.08 -13.27
CA VAL A 101 1.25 -7.61 -11.96
C VAL A 101 0.09 -6.64 -12.14
N LEU A 102 -0.96 -6.79 -11.33
CA LEU A 102 -2.05 -5.82 -11.24
C LEU A 102 -1.90 -5.00 -9.95
N ASP A 103 -1.87 -3.68 -10.06
CA ASP A 103 -2.10 -2.76 -8.95
C ASP A 103 -3.50 -2.15 -9.12
N ALA A 104 -4.47 -2.69 -8.38
CA ALA A 104 -5.89 -2.40 -8.62
C ALA A 104 -6.33 -1.00 -8.17
N CYS A 105 -5.57 -0.34 -7.29
CA CYS A 105 -5.91 0.95 -6.70
C CYS A 105 -4.65 1.81 -6.57
N ALA A 106 -3.97 1.99 -7.68
CA ALA A 106 -2.56 2.37 -7.75
C ALA A 106 -2.25 3.78 -7.27
N ALA A 107 -3.13 4.75 -7.49
CA ALA A 107 -2.78 6.14 -7.20
C ALA A 107 -2.69 6.37 -5.67
N PRO A 108 -1.72 7.17 -5.18
CA PRO A 108 -0.84 8.06 -5.93
C PRO A 108 0.47 7.43 -6.45
N GLY A 109 0.65 6.10 -6.36
CA GLY A 109 1.73 5.39 -7.04
C GLY A 109 2.92 4.94 -6.20
N GLY A 110 2.90 5.15 -4.89
CA GLY A 110 4.00 4.72 -4.02
C GLY A 110 4.24 3.22 -4.07
N LYS A 111 3.16 2.42 -3.96
CA LYS A 111 3.21 0.97 -4.05
C LYS A 111 3.51 0.49 -5.47
N THR A 112 2.96 1.14 -6.49
CA THR A 112 3.29 0.84 -7.91
C THR A 112 4.78 1.02 -8.20
N VAL A 113 5.40 2.11 -7.71
CA VAL A 113 6.84 2.33 -7.83
C VAL A 113 7.62 1.26 -7.07
N GLN A 114 7.14 0.83 -5.90
CA GLN A 114 7.76 -0.25 -5.14
C GLN A 114 7.68 -1.61 -5.85
N LEU A 115 6.53 -1.95 -6.45
CA LEU A 115 6.40 -3.13 -7.29
C LEU A 115 7.39 -3.09 -8.46
N ALA A 116 7.48 -1.96 -9.17
CA ALA A 116 8.43 -1.80 -10.27
C ALA A 116 9.88 -1.97 -9.83
N ASP A 117 10.23 -1.48 -8.64
CA ASP A 117 11.55 -1.61 -8.02
C ASP A 117 11.89 -3.06 -7.67
N LEU A 118 10.93 -3.80 -7.10
CA LEU A 118 11.07 -5.24 -6.81
C LEU A 118 11.08 -6.11 -8.08
N MET A 119 10.51 -5.61 -9.18
CA MET A 119 10.53 -6.26 -10.49
C MET A 119 11.79 -5.90 -11.30
N GLU A 120 12.65 -5.01 -10.81
CA GLU A 120 13.78 -4.46 -11.56
C GLU A 120 13.40 -3.92 -12.96
N ASN A 121 12.21 -3.30 -13.07
CA ASN A 121 11.63 -2.84 -14.35
C ASN A 121 11.42 -3.95 -15.41
N THR A 122 11.40 -5.23 -15.02
CA THR A 122 11.06 -6.36 -15.90
C THR A 122 9.56 -6.66 -15.88
N GLY A 123 9.05 -7.50 -16.78
CA GLY A 123 7.63 -7.86 -16.81
C GLY A 123 6.71 -6.66 -17.13
N VAL A 124 5.49 -6.67 -16.58
CA VAL A 124 4.52 -5.58 -16.76
C VAL A 124 3.64 -5.38 -15.53
N ILE A 125 3.41 -4.12 -15.17
CA ILE A 125 2.44 -3.70 -14.16
C ILE A 125 1.28 -3.02 -14.88
N VAL A 126 0.06 -3.46 -14.60
CA VAL A 126 -1.16 -2.75 -14.96
C VAL A 126 -1.67 -2.01 -13.73
N ALA A 127 -1.71 -0.69 -13.78
CA ALA A 127 -2.07 0.17 -12.66
C ALA A 127 -3.44 0.83 -12.91
N LEU A 128 -4.42 0.56 -12.05
CA LEU A 128 -5.78 1.08 -12.18
C LEU A 128 -6.07 2.15 -11.11
N ASP A 129 -6.74 3.24 -11.49
CA ASP A 129 -7.44 4.12 -10.54
C ASP A 129 -8.59 4.87 -11.25
N THR A 130 -9.71 5.06 -10.56
CA THR A 130 -10.89 5.72 -11.12
C THR A 130 -10.76 7.24 -11.19
N ARG A 131 -9.91 7.85 -10.35
CA ARG A 131 -9.85 9.31 -10.20
C ARG A 131 -8.76 9.89 -11.09
N LYS A 132 -9.16 10.44 -12.25
CA LYS A 132 -8.27 11.10 -13.22
C LYS A 132 -7.24 12.05 -12.60
N ARG A 133 -7.65 12.89 -11.63
CA ARG A 133 -6.72 13.81 -10.93
C ARG A 133 -5.60 13.09 -10.18
N ARG A 134 -5.88 11.91 -9.61
CA ARG A 134 -4.87 11.10 -8.92
C ARG A 134 -3.95 10.36 -9.88
N LEU A 135 -4.44 10.04 -11.09
CA LEU A 135 -3.60 9.44 -12.14
C LEU A 135 -2.47 10.36 -12.59
N THR A 136 -2.67 11.69 -12.60
CA THR A 136 -1.56 12.63 -12.85
C THR A 136 -0.46 12.51 -11.80
N ALA A 137 -0.83 12.35 -10.52
CA ALA A 137 0.16 12.14 -9.46
C ALA A 137 0.89 10.80 -9.60
N LEU A 138 0.16 9.74 -9.96
CA LEU A 138 0.71 8.42 -10.29
C LEU A 138 1.73 8.54 -11.44
N ALA A 139 1.35 9.13 -12.57
CA ALA A 139 2.22 9.30 -13.73
C ALA A 139 3.51 10.06 -13.37
N ASN A 140 3.40 11.19 -12.66
CA ASN A 140 4.55 11.95 -12.20
C ASN A 140 5.46 11.13 -11.27
N GLN A 141 4.88 10.29 -10.41
CA GLN A 141 5.66 9.41 -9.52
C GLN A 141 6.41 8.33 -10.31
N LEU A 142 5.76 7.71 -11.28
CA LEU A 142 6.37 6.69 -12.15
C LEU A 142 7.53 7.30 -12.95
N GLU A 143 7.33 8.46 -13.58
CA GLU A 143 8.36 9.16 -14.34
C GLU A 143 9.54 9.58 -13.45
N ARG A 144 9.26 10.24 -12.32
CA ARG A 144 10.30 10.66 -11.35
C ARG A 144 11.15 9.48 -10.90
N CYS A 145 10.52 8.34 -10.65
CA CYS A 145 11.17 7.12 -10.19
C CYS A 145 11.65 6.20 -11.30
N ARG A 146 11.63 6.64 -12.57
CA ARG A 146 12.16 5.89 -13.73
C ARG A 146 11.53 4.50 -13.90
N VAL A 147 10.24 4.40 -13.59
CA VAL A 147 9.46 3.19 -13.85
C VAL A 147 9.16 3.11 -15.34
N ARG A 148 9.43 1.95 -15.95
CA ARG A 148 9.33 1.73 -17.41
C ARG A 148 8.38 0.61 -17.80
N ASN A 149 8.02 -0.25 -16.86
CA ASN A 149 7.22 -1.46 -17.08
C ASN A 149 5.75 -1.28 -16.66
N THR A 150 5.21 -0.06 -16.57
CA THR A 150 3.85 0.18 -16.07
C THR A 150 2.93 0.80 -17.13
N VAL A 151 1.73 0.24 -17.26
CA VAL A 151 0.62 0.80 -18.04
C VAL A 151 -0.46 1.28 -17.09
N VAL A 152 -0.88 2.55 -17.24
CA VAL A 152 -1.85 3.19 -16.37
C VAL A 152 -3.21 3.28 -17.05
N TYR A 153 -4.26 2.75 -16.41
CA TYR A 153 -5.64 2.83 -16.88
C TYR A 153 -6.52 3.65 -15.94
N ASN A 154 -7.35 4.52 -16.51
CA ASN A 154 -8.47 5.11 -15.79
C ASN A 154 -9.65 4.15 -15.81
N MET A 155 -9.66 3.23 -14.86
CA MET A 155 -10.62 2.12 -14.81
C MET A 155 -11.02 1.83 -13.35
N ASP A 156 -12.25 1.38 -13.16
CA ASP A 156 -12.71 0.83 -11.88
C ASP A 156 -12.18 -0.59 -11.72
N ALA A 157 -11.60 -0.91 -10.56
CA ALA A 157 -11.06 -2.23 -10.28
C ALA A 157 -12.12 -3.34 -10.32
N ARG A 158 -13.40 -2.99 -10.17
CA ARG A 158 -14.53 -3.92 -10.38
C ARG A 158 -14.70 -4.36 -11.85
N ASN A 159 -13.94 -3.76 -12.75
CA ASN A 159 -13.91 -4.13 -14.16
C ASN A 159 -12.55 -4.72 -14.55
N ALA A 160 -11.70 -5.09 -13.59
CA ALA A 160 -10.36 -5.61 -13.86
C ALA A 160 -10.37 -6.89 -14.72
N SER A 161 -11.40 -7.73 -14.57
CA SER A 161 -11.55 -8.95 -15.38
C SER A 161 -11.84 -8.67 -16.86
N GLU A 162 -12.37 -7.49 -17.21
CA GLU A 162 -12.64 -7.08 -18.60
C GLU A 162 -11.36 -6.87 -19.41
N LEU A 163 -10.21 -6.69 -18.74
CA LEU A 163 -8.91 -6.61 -19.39
C LEU A 163 -8.54 -7.93 -20.10
N LYS A 164 -9.17 -9.06 -19.73
CA LYS A 164 -8.86 -10.41 -20.26
C LYS A 164 -7.39 -10.80 -20.11
N ILE A 165 -6.72 -10.24 -19.10
CA ILE A 165 -5.36 -10.58 -18.70
C ILE A 165 -5.43 -11.46 -17.46
N LYS A 166 -4.65 -12.54 -17.48
CA LYS A 166 -4.37 -13.34 -16.29
C LYS A 166 -3.10 -12.82 -15.61
N PHE A 167 -3.24 -12.31 -14.39
CA PHE A 167 -2.15 -11.73 -13.61
C PHE A 167 -1.53 -12.78 -12.71
N ASP A 168 -0.21 -12.73 -12.61
CA ASP A 168 0.57 -13.62 -11.76
C ASP A 168 0.58 -13.08 -10.33
N ARG A 169 0.51 -11.76 -10.14
CA ARG A 169 0.42 -11.11 -8.83
C ARG A 169 -0.62 -9.99 -8.87
N ILE A 170 -1.46 -9.89 -7.84
CA ILE A 170 -2.46 -8.82 -7.73
C ILE A 170 -2.33 -8.13 -6.38
N LEU A 171 -1.99 -6.85 -6.40
CA LEU A 171 -2.02 -5.99 -5.23
C LEU A 171 -3.39 -5.32 -5.11
N LEU A 172 -4.06 -5.58 -3.99
CA LEU A 172 -5.31 -4.94 -3.60
C LEU A 172 -5.07 -4.03 -2.39
N ASP A 173 -4.50 -2.84 -2.63
CA ASP A 173 -4.43 -1.75 -1.65
C ASP A 173 -5.73 -0.94 -1.69
N LEU A 174 -6.75 -1.46 -1.02
CA LEU A 174 -8.13 -1.07 -1.33
C LEU A 174 -8.55 0.25 -0.65
N PRO A 175 -9.46 1.01 -1.29
CA PRO A 175 -10.09 2.15 -0.63
C PRO A 175 -10.81 1.68 0.64
N CYS A 176 -10.47 2.30 1.76
CA CYS A 176 -10.98 1.95 3.08
C CYS A 176 -11.33 3.19 3.91
N SER A 177 -11.80 2.98 5.13
CA SER A 177 -12.15 4.06 6.05
C SER A 177 -10.92 4.81 6.57
N GLY A 178 -9.71 4.22 6.44
CA GLY A 178 -8.46 4.70 7.02
C GLY A 178 -8.44 4.48 8.52
N ASN A 179 -7.57 5.19 9.24
CA ASN A 179 -7.46 5.06 10.68
C ASN A 179 -7.22 6.41 11.38
N PHE A 180 -7.37 6.41 12.71
CA PHE A 180 -7.21 7.59 13.55
C PHE A 180 -5.75 8.03 13.75
N ALA A 181 -4.76 7.16 13.48
CA ALA A 181 -3.34 7.51 13.57
C ALA A 181 -2.93 8.44 12.42
N ALA A 182 -3.45 8.19 11.21
CA ALA A 182 -3.16 8.98 10.02
C ALA A 182 -4.09 10.20 9.84
N ASP A 183 -5.35 10.13 10.29
CA ASP A 183 -6.30 11.25 10.25
C ASP A 183 -6.82 11.60 11.64
N LYS A 184 -6.35 12.71 12.22
CA LYS A 184 -6.81 13.21 13.54
C LYS A 184 -8.30 13.52 13.60
N ALA A 185 -8.94 13.76 12.44
CA ALA A 185 -10.37 14.01 12.34
C ALA A 185 -11.19 12.74 12.01
N TRP A 186 -10.56 11.55 11.99
CA TRP A 186 -11.19 10.30 11.58
C TRP A 186 -12.49 10.01 12.32
N PHE A 187 -12.49 10.10 13.65
CA PHE A 187 -13.68 9.85 14.49
C PHE A 187 -14.87 10.77 14.21
N ASN A 188 -14.63 11.94 13.60
CA ASN A 188 -15.68 12.91 13.25
C ASN A 188 -16.14 12.75 11.79
N ARG A 189 -15.38 12.04 10.96
CA ARG A 189 -15.58 11.92 9.50
C ARG A 189 -16.01 10.53 9.05
N ARG A 190 -15.97 9.54 9.95
CA ARG A 190 -16.25 8.15 9.65
C ARG A 190 -17.37 7.64 10.52
N THR A 191 -18.18 6.78 9.90
CA THR A 191 -19.27 6.07 10.56
C THR A 191 -19.15 4.59 10.25
N LEU A 192 -19.78 3.74 11.08
CA LEU A 192 -19.86 2.31 10.79
C LEU A 192 -20.55 2.02 9.45
N LYS A 193 -21.41 2.94 8.98
CA LYS A 193 -22.04 2.84 7.65
C LYS A 193 -21.00 3.01 6.53
N ASP A 194 -20.04 3.92 6.69
CA ASP A 194 -18.95 4.11 5.73
C ASP A 194 -18.05 2.88 5.67
N VAL A 195 -17.67 2.34 6.84
CA VAL A 195 -16.89 1.09 6.99
C VAL A 195 -17.59 -0.05 6.23
N LYS A 196 -18.88 -0.29 6.52
CA LYS A 196 -19.66 -1.33 5.85
C LYS A 196 -19.83 -1.12 4.34
N ARG A 197 -19.90 0.14 3.89
CA ARG A 197 -19.96 0.46 2.45
C ARG A 197 -18.64 0.10 1.77
N ASN A 198 -17.52 0.49 2.36
CA ASN A 198 -16.20 0.16 1.82
C ASN A 198 -15.93 -1.34 1.85
N ALA A 199 -16.31 -2.04 2.92
CA ALA A 199 -16.24 -3.49 3.00
C ALA A 199 -16.96 -4.18 1.83
N ARG A 200 -18.15 -3.72 1.45
CA ARG A 200 -18.86 -4.25 0.28
C ARG A 200 -18.10 -3.97 -1.03
N LEU A 201 -17.61 -2.75 -1.21
CA LEU A 201 -16.81 -2.39 -2.38
C LEU A 201 -15.54 -3.25 -2.50
N GLN A 202 -14.87 -3.50 -1.38
CA GLN A 202 -13.68 -4.35 -1.31
C GLN A 202 -13.98 -5.79 -1.76
N ARG A 203 -15.12 -6.35 -1.37
CA ARG A 203 -15.59 -7.67 -1.83
C ARG A 203 -15.89 -7.69 -3.34
N GLU A 204 -16.50 -6.63 -3.87
CA GLU A 204 -16.74 -6.48 -5.31
C GLU A 204 -15.42 -6.49 -6.08
N ILE A 205 -14.43 -5.70 -5.64
CA ILE A 205 -13.11 -5.64 -6.26
C ILE A 205 -12.38 -6.99 -6.14
N LEU A 206 -12.40 -7.62 -4.97
CA LEU A 206 -11.74 -8.91 -4.73
C LEU A 206 -12.35 -10.01 -5.61
N THR A 207 -13.66 -10.02 -5.79
CA THR A 207 -14.34 -10.97 -6.71
C THR A 207 -13.80 -10.85 -8.13
N GLU A 208 -13.58 -9.64 -8.60
CA GLU A 208 -13.10 -9.36 -9.96
C GLU A 208 -11.60 -9.62 -10.11
N ALA A 209 -10.84 -9.35 -9.05
CA ALA A 209 -9.43 -9.70 -8.97
C ALA A 209 -9.23 -11.22 -9.08
N VAL A 210 -10.02 -12.03 -8.38
CA VAL A 210 -9.95 -13.51 -8.46
C VAL A 210 -10.23 -14.00 -9.89
N LYS A 211 -11.18 -13.39 -10.61
CA LYS A 211 -11.42 -13.73 -12.03
C LYS A 211 -10.23 -13.40 -12.92
N ALA A 212 -9.47 -12.36 -12.59
CA ALA A 212 -8.26 -11.95 -13.31
C ALA A 212 -6.98 -12.66 -12.82
N LEU A 213 -7.05 -13.48 -11.78
CA LEU A 213 -5.92 -14.24 -11.23
C LEU A 213 -5.58 -15.43 -12.14
N SER A 214 -4.27 -15.66 -12.33
CA SER A 214 -3.73 -16.89 -12.92
C SER A 214 -3.86 -18.08 -11.94
N GLU A 215 -3.64 -19.30 -12.42
CA GLU A 215 -3.79 -20.51 -11.58
C GLU A 215 -2.82 -20.54 -10.40
N ASP A 216 -1.56 -20.14 -10.60
CA ASP A 216 -0.53 -20.02 -9.55
C ASP A 216 -0.34 -18.56 -9.07
N GLY A 217 -1.40 -17.77 -9.17
CA GLY A 217 -1.38 -16.35 -8.85
C GLY A 217 -1.47 -16.07 -7.36
N GLU A 218 -0.80 -15.01 -6.89
CA GLU A 218 -0.93 -14.54 -5.51
C GLU A 218 -1.71 -13.22 -5.47
N ILE A 219 -2.56 -13.07 -4.45
CA ILE A 219 -3.23 -11.80 -4.13
C ILE A 219 -2.71 -11.32 -2.78
N VAL A 220 -2.20 -10.09 -2.74
CA VAL A 220 -1.99 -9.38 -1.47
C VAL A 220 -3.15 -8.43 -1.28
N TYR A 221 -3.96 -8.71 -0.26
CA TYR A 221 -5.02 -7.84 0.22
C TYR A 221 -4.47 -6.95 1.34
N SER A 222 -4.65 -5.63 1.23
CA SER A 222 -4.25 -4.71 2.28
C SER A 222 -5.17 -3.51 2.35
N THR A 223 -5.41 -3.03 3.56
CA THR A 223 -6.02 -1.73 3.82
C THR A 223 -5.17 -0.94 4.81
N CYS A 224 -5.52 0.32 5.04
CA CYS A 224 -5.04 1.07 6.20
C CYS A 224 -6.15 1.29 7.24
N SER A 225 -7.20 0.47 7.20
CA SER A 225 -8.24 0.41 8.22
C SER A 225 -7.74 -0.33 9.46
N LEU A 226 -8.45 -0.14 10.56
CA LEU A 226 -8.36 -0.99 11.74
C LEU A 226 -9.69 -1.72 11.99
N GLU A 227 -10.65 -1.61 11.08
CA GLU A 227 -11.99 -2.13 11.28
C GLU A 227 -12.12 -3.55 10.72
N PRO A 228 -12.48 -4.56 11.53
CA PRO A 228 -12.54 -5.95 11.09
C PRO A 228 -13.44 -6.22 9.87
N GLU A 229 -14.47 -5.40 9.65
CA GLU A 229 -15.34 -5.48 8.48
C GLU A 229 -14.60 -5.21 7.17
N GLU A 230 -13.55 -4.39 7.19
CA GLU A 230 -12.73 -4.07 6.02
C GLU A 230 -11.52 -5.01 5.88
N ASP A 231 -11.19 -5.80 6.91
CA ASP A 231 -10.01 -6.69 6.92
C ASP A 231 -10.42 -8.15 7.17
N GLU A 232 -10.34 -8.67 8.41
CA GLU A 232 -10.49 -10.10 8.71
C GLU A 232 -11.82 -10.68 8.22
N LEU A 233 -12.92 -9.94 8.33
CA LEU A 233 -14.24 -10.40 7.89
C LEU A 233 -14.37 -10.43 6.36
N ASN A 234 -13.59 -9.63 5.63
CA ASN A 234 -13.53 -9.71 4.18
C ASN A 234 -12.68 -10.89 3.72
N ILE A 235 -11.57 -11.17 4.42
CA ILE A 235 -10.74 -12.35 4.13
C ILE A 235 -11.51 -13.63 4.44
N ASP A 236 -12.16 -13.74 5.60
CA ASP A 236 -13.01 -14.89 5.95
C ASP A 236 -14.13 -15.11 4.91
N TRP A 237 -14.77 -14.03 4.48
CA TRP A 237 -15.76 -14.10 3.40
C TRP A 237 -15.15 -14.60 2.08
N ALA A 238 -13.95 -14.12 1.73
CA ALA A 238 -13.29 -14.46 0.47
C ALA A 238 -12.86 -15.93 0.44
N VAL A 239 -12.31 -16.47 1.53
CA VAL A 239 -11.98 -17.90 1.65
C VAL A 239 -13.22 -18.75 1.43
N LYS A 240 -14.33 -18.41 2.12
CA LYS A 240 -15.59 -19.17 2.03
C LYS A 240 -16.28 -19.06 0.66
N SER A 241 -16.18 -17.90 0.00
CA SER A 241 -17.00 -17.59 -1.18
C SER A 241 -16.24 -17.68 -2.51
N LEU A 242 -14.92 -17.46 -2.49
CA LEU A 242 -14.08 -17.35 -3.68
C LEU A 242 -13.06 -18.50 -3.80
N LYS A 243 -13.09 -19.48 -2.90
CA LYS A 243 -12.18 -20.64 -2.87
C LYS A 243 -10.69 -20.23 -2.83
N LEU A 244 -10.40 -19.14 -2.12
CA LEU A 244 -9.02 -18.73 -1.85
C LEU A 244 -8.48 -19.48 -0.65
N GLU A 245 -7.19 -19.77 -0.68
CA GLU A 245 -6.43 -20.25 0.47
C GLU A 245 -5.60 -19.10 1.03
N VAL A 246 -5.44 -19.05 2.35
CA VAL A 246 -4.65 -18.02 3.02
C VAL A 246 -3.26 -18.59 3.30
N GLU A 247 -2.23 -17.84 2.93
CA GLU A 247 -0.87 -18.12 3.32
C GLU A 247 -0.53 -17.40 4.62
N GLU A 248 0.09 -18.12 5.56
CA GLU A 248 0.55 -17.53 6.81
C GLU A 248 1.77 -16.65 6.55
N ILE A 249 1.61 -15.34 6.79
CA ILE A 249 2.71 -14.39 6.71
C ILE A 249 3.31 -14.14 8.10
N ARG A 250 4.63 -14.24 8.21
CA ARG A 250 5.35 -13.76 9.41
C ARG A 250 5.55 -12.27 9.27
N CYS A 251 4.57 -11.48 9.69
CA CYS A 251 4.69 -10.03 9.69
C CYS A 251 5.20 -9.53 11.06
N TYR A 252 6.11 -8.56 11.04
CA TYR A 252 6.77 -8.05 12.25
C TYR A 252 5.83 -7.40 13.27
N GLY A 253 4.59 -7.06 12.90
CA GLY A 253 3.59 -6.52 13.82
C GLY A 253 3.10 -7.50 14.88
N GLN A 254 3.39 -8.80 14.74
CA GLN A 254 3.04 -9.82 15.74
C GLN A 254 4.05 -9.89 16.90
N GLU A 255 5.27 -9.36 16.72
CA GLU A 255 6.36 -9.39 17.71
C GLU A 255 6.61 -8.03 18.38
N ALA A 256 5.91 -6.97 17.96
CA ALA A 256 6.07 -5.59 18.43
C ALA A 256 4.98 -5.21 19.45
#